data_AF-A0A355D908-F1
#
_entry.id   AF-A0A355D908-F1
#
_cell.length_a   1.000
_cell.length_b   1.000
_cell.length_c   1.000
_cell.angle_alpha   90.00
_cell.angle_beta   90.00
_cell.angle_gamma   90.00
#
_symmetry.space_group_name_H-M   'P 1'
#
loop_
_entity.id
_entity.type
_entity.pdbx_description
1 polymer ?
#
loop_
_entity_poly.entity_id
_entity_poly.type
_entity_poly.pdbx_seq_one_letter_code
_entity_poly.pdbx_strand_id
1 'polypeptide(L)'
;MKKFIMILLILVTIIFGTSITTYASSRNMYKEGFYKVSDFNHSKDGSYHVQNISAYSISVIVFNENNIKTQVLYLEPKSPRHYLVSLKSEYKIVIVGDGEVHIDAGIK
;
A
#
# COMPACT_ATOMS: atom_id res chain seq x y z
N MET A 1 -18.81 -47.29 19.38
CA MET A 1 -17.44 -46.76 19.16
C MET A 1 -17.22 -46.24 17.74
N LYS A 2 -17.57 -46.98 16.67
CA LYS A 2 -17.42 -46.51 15.26
C LYS A 2 -18.12 -45.19 14.92
N LYS A 3 -19.34 -44.95 15.44
CA LYS A 3 -20.10 -43.71 15.18
C LYS A 3 -19.45 -42.46 15.83
N PHE A 4 -18.85 -42.64 17.01
CA PHE A 4 -18.18 -41.54 17.72
C PHE A 4 -16.89 -41.13 17.02
N ILE A 5 -16.12 -42.11 16.53
CA ILE A 5 -14.91 -41.89 15.72
C ILE A 5 -15.24 -41.12 14.44
N MET A 6 -16.36 -41.43 13.79
CA MET A 6 -16.78 -40.72 12.57
C MET A 6 -17.12 -39.25 12.83
N ILE A 7 -17.84 -38.96 13.92
CA ILE A 7 -18.18 -37.59 14.33
C ILE A 7 -16.92 -36.81 14.70
N LEU A 8 -15.99 -37.44 15.43
CA LEU A 8 -14.70 -36.85 15.79
C LEU A 8 -13.89 -36.50 14.54
N LEU A 9 -13.84 -37.38 13.55
CA LEU A 9 -13.14 -37.14 12.29
C LEU A 9 -13.71 -35.96 11.52
N ILE A 10 -15.04 -35.83 11.44
CA ILE A 10 -15.72 -34.71 10.78
C ILE A 10 -15.42 -33.39 11.50
N LEU A 11 -15.40 -33.39 12.83
CA LEU A 11 -15.10 -32.20 13.61
C LEU A 11 -13.64 -31.74 13.40
N VAL A 12 -12.72 -32.70 13.34
CA VAL A 12 -11.29 -32.46 13.09
C VAL A 12 -11.08 -31.84 11.70
N THR A 13 -11.71 -32.36 10.64
CA THR A 13 -11.58 -31.77 9.29
C THR A 13 -12.17 -30.36 9.19
N ILE A 14 -13.22 -30.04 9.95
CA ILE A 14 -13.79 -28.68 9.98
C ILE A 14 -12.82 -27.69 10.64
N ILE A 15 -12.11 -28.08 11.70
CA ILE A 15 -11.15 -27.20 12.41
C ILE A 15 -9.92 -26.90 11.54
N PHE A 16 -9.43 -27.89 10.78
CA PHE A 16 -8.26 -27.70 9.89
C PHE A 16 -8.62 -27.12 8.51
N GLY A 17 -9.91 -27.06 8.17
CA GLY A 17 -10.41 -26.54 6.89
C GLY A 17 -10.64 -25.03 6.84
N THR A 18 -10.50 -24.31 7.96
CA THR A 18 -10.55 -22.84 7.96
C THR A 18 -9.24 -22.30 7.43
N SER A 19 -9.28 -21.92 6.15
CA SER A 19 -8.20 -21.34 5.38
C SER A 19 -7.45 -20.26 6.15
N ILE A 20 -6.13 -20.27 5.99
CA ILE A 20 -5.23 -19.17 6.33
C ILE A 20 -5.82 -17.89 5.72
N THR A 21 -6.44 -17.05 6.55
CA THR A 21 -6.68 -15.67 6.18
C THR A 21 -5.31 -15.03 6.15
N THR A 22 -4.66 -15.01 4.98
CA THR A 22 -3.64 -14.00 4.76
C THR A 22 -4.38 -12.69 4.93
N TYR A 23 -4.18 -12.04 6.08
CA TYR A 23 -4.52 -10.64 6.20
C TYR A 23 -3.89 -9.99 4.98
N ALA A 24 -4.72 -9.52 4.06
CA ALA A 24 -4.31 -8.54 3.09
C ALA A 24 -4.02 -7.29 3.92
N SER A 25 -2.89 -7.30 4.64
CA SER A 25 -2.18 -6.07 4.94
C SER A 25 -2.10 -5.41 3.59
N SER A 26 -2.81 -4.29 3.42
CA SER A 26 -2.61 -3.43 2.26
C SER A 26 -1.11 -3.22 2.23
N ARG A 27 -0.45 -3.97 1.35
CA ARG A 27 0.96 -3.76 1.13
C ARG A 27 0.91 -2.36 0.56
N ASN A 28 1.36 -1.38 1.34
CA ASN A 28 1.48 0.04 1.01
C ASN A 28 2.44 0.26 -0.17
N MET A 29 2.54 -0.71 -1.07
CA MET A 29 3.43 -0.88 -2.18
C MET A 29 2.60 -0.62 -3.43
N TYR A 30 2.99 0.40 -4.16
CA TYR A 30 2.32 0.89 -5.34
C TYR A 30 3.28 0.82 -6.51
N LYS A 31 2.76 0.42 -7.67
CA LYS A 31 3.51 0.32 -8.92
C LYS A 31 3.31 1.58 -9.75
N GLU A 32 3.85 1.59 -10.95
CA GLU A 32 3.52 2.59 -11.94
C GLU A 32 2.00 2.72 -12.14
N GLY A 33 1.51 3.96 -12.18
CA GLY A 33 0.11 4.24 -12.36
C GLY A 33 -0.34 5.60 -11.82
N PHE A 34 -1.65 5.80 -11.92
CA PHE A 34 -2.35 7.00 -11.43
C PHE A 34 -3.18 6.62 -10.20
N TYR A 35 -2.93 7.31 -9.10
CA TYR A 35 -3.53 7.04 -7.80
C TYR A 35 -4.24 8.28 -7.27
N LYS A 36 -5.35 8.05 -6.58
CA LYS A 36 -6.02 9.03 -5.72
C LYS A 36 -5.55 8.84 -4.29
N VAL A 37 -5.67 9.88 -3.48
CA VAL A 37 -5.35 9.79 -2.04
C VAL A 37 -6.19 8.71 -1.33
N SER A 38 -7.43 8.46 -1.80
CA SER A 38 -8.28 7.38 -1.30
C SER A 38 -7.73 5.97 -1.51
N ASP A 39 -6.75 5.80 -2.40
CA ASP A 39 -6.12 4.51 -2.68
C ASP A 39 -5.02 4.17 -1.65
N PHE A 40 -4.67 5.14 -0.80
CA PHE A 40 -3.67 5.01 0.26
C PHE A 40 -4.30 4.78 1.62
N ASN A 41 -3.51 4.25 2.55
CA ASN A 41 -3.92 4.19 3.94
C ASN A 41 -4.24 5.60 4.47
N HIS A 42 -5.28 5.69 5.31
CA HIS A 42 -5.75 6.97 5.81
C HIS A 42 -4.72 7.63 6.72
N SER A 43 -4.36 8.88 6.40
CA SER A 43 -3.56 9.76 7.25
C SER A 43 -4.45 10.79 7.95
N LYS A 44 -4.23 11.01 9.25
CA LYS A 44 -5.04 11.93 10.08
C LYS A 44 -4.86 13.40 9.69
N ASP A 45 -3.67 13.77 9.24
CA ASP A 45 -3.27 15.15 8.93
C ASP A 45 -2.90 15.33 7.44
N GLY A 46 -3.11 14.29 6.62
CA GLY A 46 -2.69 14.30 5.22
C GLY A 46 -1.17 14.22 5.05
N SER A 47 -0.42 13.89 6.10
CA SER A 47 1.01 13.63 6.03
C SER A 47 1.25 12.24 5.46
N TYR A 48 2.06 12.15 4.42
CA TYR A 48 2.48 10.91 3.79
C TYR A 48 3.97 10.92 3.55
N HIS A 49 4.58 9.75 3.57
CA HIS A 49 5.94 9.55 3.12
C HIS A 49 5.97 8.53 1.99
N VAL A 50 6.92 8.72 1.07
CA VAL A 50 7.18 7.81 -0.03
C VAL A 50 8.62 7.30 0.04
N GLN A 51 8.80 6.03 -0.29
CA GLN A 51 10.10 5.38 -0.35
C GLN A 51 10.17 4.49 -1.57
N ASN A 52 11.24 4.59 -2.36
CA ASN A 52 11.50 3.61 -3.39
C ASN A 52 12.13 2.37 -2.77
N ILE A 53 11.46 1.23 -2.86
CA ILE A 53 11.96 -0.05 -2.32
C ILE A 53 12.57 -0.94 -3.41
N SER A 54 12.47 -0.51 -4.68
CA SER A 54 12.92 -1.26 -5.83
C SER A 54 14.40 -1.01 -6.16
N ALA A 55 14.92 -1.81 -7.08
CA ALA A 55 16.28 -1.68 -7.61
C ALA A 55 16.40 -0.68 -8.77
N TYR A 56 15.30 -0.05 -9.18
CA TYR A 56 15.23 0.89 -10.30
C TYR A 56 14.87 2.29 -9.79
N SER A 57 15.25 3.33 -10.51
CA SER A 57 14.83 4.70 -10.18
C SER A 57 13.35 4.89 -10.49
N ILE A 58 12.63 5.60 -9.61
CA ILE A 58 11.20 5.86 -9.75
C ILE A 58 10.94 7.36 -9.63
N SER A 59 10.05 7.89 -10.46
CA SER A 59 9.56 9.26 -10.32
C SER A 59 8.17 9.29 -9.71
N VAL A 60 7.96 10.15 -8.72
CA VAL A 60 6.66 10.36 -8.07
C VAL A 60 6.25 11.82 -8.27
N ILE A 61 5.06 12.04 -8.82
CA ILE A 61 4.53 13.36 -9.12
C ILE A 61 3.21 13.54 -8.38
N VAL A 62 3.08 14.64 -7.64
CA VAL A 62 1.85 15.02 -6.95
C VAL A 62 1.16 16.13 -7.73
N PHE A 63 -0.14 15.96 -7.94
CA PHE A 63 -1.03 16.94 -8.56
C PHE A 63 -2.10 17.37 -7.55
N ASN A 64 -2.38 18.67 -7.51
CA ASN A 64 -3.46 19.22 -6.68
C ASN A 64 -4.84 19.06 -7.32
N GLU A 65 -5.88 19.61 -6.67
CA GLU A 65 -7.27 19.57 -7.12
C GLU A 65 -7.49 20.12 -8.54
N ASN A 66 -6.64 21.05 -8.98
CA ASN A 66 -6.70 21.68 -10.30
C ASN A 66 -5.80 20.98 -11.34
N ASN A 67 -5.29 19.78 -11.02
CA ASN A 67 -4.32 19.03 -11.81
C ASN A 67 -3.00 19.80 -12.06
N ILE A 68 -2.63 20.70 -11.14
CA ILE A 68 -1.34 21.40 -11.19
C ILE A 68 -0.31 20.55 -10.45
N LYS A 69 0.85 20.32 -11.07
CA LYS A 69 1.99 19.63 -10.45
C LYS A 69 2.49 20.45 -9.25
N THR A 70 2.39 19.91 -8.05
CA THR A 70 2.83 20.57 -6.81
C THR A 70 4.15 20.04 -6.28
N GLN A 71 4.47 18.78 -6.54
CA GLN A 71 5.73 18.17 -6.12
C GLN A 71 6.16 17.12 -7.14
N VAL A 72 7.46 17.05 -7.40
CA VAL A 72 8.10 16.00 -8.19
C VAL A 72 9.27 15.47 -7.38
N LEU A 73 9.33 14.16 -7.20
CA LEU A 73 10.42 13.47 -6.53
C LEU A 73 11.02 12.45 -7.49
N TYR A 74 12.34 12.53 -7.67
CA TYR A 74 13.12 11.49 -8.32
C TYR A 74 13.75 10.64 -7.22
N LEU A 75 13.27 9.40 -7.07
CA LEU A 75 13.68 8.49 -6.02
C LEU A 75 14.71 7.50 -6.58
N GLU A 76 15.94 7.57 -6.06
CA GLU A 76 16.97 6.58 -6.37
C GLU A 76 16.56 5.16 -5.93
N PRO A 77 17.15 4.10 -6.51
CA PRO A 77 16.94 2.74 -6.04
C PRO A 77 17.16 2.62 -4.53
N LYS A 78 16.24 1.95 -3.83
CA LYS A 78 16.30 1.76 -2.36
C LYS A 78 16.48 3.07 -1.58
N SER A 79 15.77 4.13 -2.00
CA SER A 79 15.86 5.46 -1.38
C SER A 79 15.49 5.44 0.11
N PRO A 80 15.92 6.46 0.89
CA PRO A 80 15.28 6.76 2.17
C PRO A 80 13.82 7.21 1.97
N ARG A 81 13.11 7.39 3.08
CA ARG A 81 11.75 7.95 3.09
C ARG A 81 11.80 9.45 2.84
N HIS A 82 10.92 9.94 1.97
CA HIS A 82 10.74 11.36 1.68
C HIS A 82 9.31 11.77 1.99
N TYR A 83 9.13 12.91 2.67
CA TYR A 83 7.79 13.44 2.92
C TYR A 83 7.20 14.02 1.63
N LEU A 84 5.94 13.68 1.39
CA LEU A 84 5.12 14.35 0.40
C LEU A 84 4.59 15.67 0.98
N VAL A 85 4.21 16.58 0.08
CA VAL A 85 3.34 17.70 0.46
C VAL A 85 2.06 17.17 1.09
N SER A 86 1.49 17.94 2.02
CA SER A 86 0.24 17.56 2.69
C SER A 86 -0.85 17.27 1.66
N LEU A 87 -1.30 16.03 1.59
CA LEU A 87 -2.22 15.55 0.56
C LEU A 87 -3.66 15.80 1.01
N LYS A 88 -4.44 16.49 0.16
CA LYS A 88 -5.91 16.62 0.30
C LYS A 88 -6.62 15.50 -0.46
N SER A 89 -7.88 15.23 -0.14
CA SER A 89 -8.69 14.17 -0.76
C SER A 89 -8.72 14.21 -2.28
N GLU A 90 -8.65 15.39 -2.87
CA GLU A 90 -8.77 15.61 -4.32
C GLU A 90 -7.43 15.44 -5.06
N TYR A 91 -6.32 15.29 -4.33
CA TYR A 91 -4.99 15.21 -4.93
C TYR A 91 -4.81 13.89 -5.67
N LYS A 92 -3.94 13.91 -6.67
CA LYS A 92 -3.60 12.74 -7.48
C LYS A 92 -2.09 12.53 -7.47
N ILE A 93 -1.68 11.28 -7.41
CA ILE A 93 -0.29 10.88 -7.39
C ILE A 93 -0.03 10.03 -8.61
N VAL A 94 1.04 10.32 -9.31
CA VAL A 94 1.50 9.53 -10.46
C VAL A 94 2.85 8.94 -10.12
N ILE A 95 2.95 7.63 -10.24
CA ILE A 95 4.19 6.88 -10.07
C ILE A 95 4.61 6.44 -11.47
N VAL A 96 5.88 6.68 -11.83
CA VAL A 96 6.44 6.35 -13.14
C VAL A 96 7.73 5.56 -12.95
N GLY A 97 7.84 4.41 -13.64
CA GLY A 97 9.00 3.52 -13.61
C GLY A 97 8.69 2.06 -13.25
N ASP A 98 9.61 1.16 -13.57
CA ASP A 98 9.44 -0.31 -13.51
C ASP A 98 9.57 -0.92 -12.10
N GLY A 99 9.25 -0.16 -11.05
CA GLY A 99 9.48 -0.53 -9.66
C GLY A 99 8.24 -0.43 -8.76
N GLU A 100 8.49 -0.52 -7.46
CA GLU A 100 7.50 -0.41 -6.41
C GLU A 100 7.91 0.70 -5.43
N VAL A 101 6.96 1.55 -5.05
CA VAL A 101 7.12 2.54 -3.99
C VAL A 101 6.28 2.18 -2.79
N HIS A 102 6.86 2.35 -1.62
CA HIS A 102 6.14 2.27 -0.36
C HIS A 102 5.58 3.66 0.01
N ILE A 103 4.25 3.81 0.09
CA ILE A 103 3.56 5.04 0.50
C ILE A 103 2.73 4.76 1.75
N ASP A 104 3.00 5.48 2.83
CA ASP A 104 2.28 5.29 4.09
C ASP A 104 2.08 6.62 4.82
N ALA A 105 1.13 6.64 5.76
CA ALA A 105 0.85 7.81 6.58
C ALA A 105 2.11 8.20 7.38
N GLY A 106 2.45 9.49 7.37
CA GLY A 106 3.53 10.01 8.19
C GLY A 106 3.11 10.07 9.65
N ILE A 107 3.81 9.36 10.52
CA ILE A 107 3.71 9.60 11.97
C ILE A 107 4.62 10.81 12.23
N LYS A 108 4.02 11.96 12.54
CA LYS A 108 4.75 13.12 13.05
C LYS A 108 5.01 12.96 14.55
#